data_AF-A0A3C0CA89-F1
#
_entry.id   AF-A0A3C0CA89-F1
#
_cell.length_a   1.000
_cell.length_b   1.000
_cell.length_c   1.000
_cell.angle_alpha   90.00
_cell.angle_beta   90.00
_cell.angle_gamma   90.00
#
_symmetry.space_group_name_H-M   'P 1'
#
loop_
_entity.id
_entity.type
_entity.pdbx_description
1 polymer ?
#
loop_
_entity_poly.entity_id
_entity_poly.type
_entity_poly.pdbx_seq_one_letter_code
_entity_poly.pdbx_strand_id
1 'polypeptide(L)'
;LREQPVASDLRLVSAVLKMVTDLDRIGAQGIDIAEIVTTYDYTATGPSFDLLLKMAESVRQIMHKAIDSFVRLDLHVAEDVLKSDDGIDKYFMMVKQSIIEEMSHSPDHLVSLDVLLMAKYLERTADHCCNIAQWVLYVITGKQPGVSV
;
A
#
# COMPACT_ATOMS: atom_id res chain seq x y z
N LEU A 1 -37.93 12.09 8.11
CA LEU A 1 -37.11 12.94 7.21
C LEU A 1 -36.25 12.00 6.38
N ARG A 2 -36.45 11.97 5.06
CA ARG A 2 -35.66 11.16 4.14
C ARG A 2 -34.60 12.12 3.60
N GLU A 3 -33.37 12.06 4.12
CA GLU A 3 -32.33 12.95 3.63
C GLU A 3 -31.99 12.58 2.18
N GLN A 4 -32.10 13.54 1.28
CA GLN A 4 -31.64 13.43 -0.10
C GLN A 4 -30.28 14.15 -0.18
N PRO A 5 -29.16 13.40 -0.16
CA PRO A 5 -27.85 14.01 -0.24
C PRO A 5 -27.72 14.82 -1.54
N VAL A 6 -27.20 16.04 -1.44
CA VAL A 6 -26.80 16.82 -2.63
C VAL A 6 -25.58 16.14 -3.28
N ALA A 7 -25.26 16.50 -4.52
CA ALA A 7 -24.22 15.79 -5.30
C ALA A 7 -22.87 15.65 -4.55
N SER A 8 -22.47 16.64 -3.75
CA SER A 8 -21.26 16.58 -2.91
C SER A 8 -21.34 15.52 -1.81
N ASP A 9 -22.48 15.42 -1.14
CA ASP A 9 -22.68 14.51 0.00
C ASP A 9 -22.72 13.06 -0.49
N LEU A 10 -23.35 12.84 -1.65
CA LEU A 10 -23.35 11.51 -2.27
C LEU A 10 -21.95 11.08 -2.71
N ARG A 11 -21.10 12.01 -3.20
CA ARG A 11 -19.70 11.72 -3.53
C ARG A 11 -18.92 11.32 -2.28
N LEU A 12 -19.07 12.08 -1.19
CA LEU A 12 -18.41 11.79 0.07
C LEU A 12 -18.82 10.42 0.62
N VAL A 13 -20.13 10.13 0.70
CA VAL A 13 -20.63 8.83 1.16
C VAL A 13 -20.11 7.69 0.27
N SER A 14 -20.12 7.87 -1.04
CA SER A 14 -19.60 6.87 -1.98
C SER A 14 -18.10 6.63 -1.78
N ALA A 15 -17.32 7.70 -1.60
CA ALA A 15 -15.88 7.62 -1.36
C ALA A 15 -15.56 6.94 -0.03
N VAL A 16 -16.31 7.22 1.04
CA VAL A 16 -16.18 6.53 2.33
C VAL A 16 -16.42 5.03 2.18
N LEU A 17 -17.48 4.62 1.49
CA LEU A 17 -17.77 3.20 1.27
C LEU A 17 -16.66 2.49 0.49
N LYS A 18 -16.05 3.17 -0.50
CA LYS A 18 -14.91 2.63 -1.26
C LYS A 18 -13.65 2.53 -0.39
N MET A 19 -13.33 3.57 0.36
CA MET A 19 -12.21 3.59 1.31
C MET A 19 -12.31 2.46 2.34
N VAL A 20 -13.51 2.16 2.86
CA VAL A 20 -13.70 1.04 3.79
C VAL A 20 -13.26 -0.29 3.17
N THR A 21 -13.55 -0.52 1.89
CA THR A 21 -13.08 -1.71 1.17
C THR A 21 -11.56 -1.71 1.02
N ASP A 22 -10.94 -0.57 0.71
CA ASP A 22 -9.48 -0.48 0.61
C ASP A 22 -8.81 -0.75 1.98
N LEU A 23 -9.37 -0.25 3.08
CA LEU A 23 -8.89 -0.55 4.44
C LEU A 23 -9.01 -2.02 4.81
N ASP A 24 -10.11 -2.69 4.44
CA ASP A 24 -10.28 -4.14 4.64
C ASP A 24 -9.20 -4.93 3.89
N ARG A 25 -8.87 -4.51 2.66
CA ARG A 25 -7.79 -5.13 1.89
C ARG A 25 -6.41 -4.91 2.51
N ILE A 26 -6.12 -3.71 3.00
CA ILE A 26 -4.89 -3.41 3.77
C ILE A 26 -4.80 -4.33 4.99
N GLY A 27 -5.90 -4.48 5.73
CA GLY A 27 -5.98 -5.39 6.88
C GLY A 27 -5.66 -6.83 6.50
N ALA A 28 -6.23 -7.32 5.39
CA ALA A 28 -5.95 -8.66 4.87
C ALA A 28 -4.46 -8.85 4.52
N GLN A 29 -3.83 -7.87 3.84
CA GLN A 29 -2.39 -7.95 3.54
C GLN A 29 -1.54 -8.01 4.84
N GLY A 30 -1.95 -7.26 5.86
CA GLY A 30 -1.30 -7.28 7.18
C GLY A 30 -1.41 -8.64 7.88
N ILE A 31 -2.54 -9.34 7.74
CA ILE A 31 -2.73 -10.70 8.25
C ILE A 31 -1.79 -11.67 7.52
N ASP A 32 -1.74 -11.63 6.19
CA ASP A 32 -0.87 -12.50 5.40
C ASP A 32 0.62 -12.31 5.78
N ILE A 33 1.06 -11.07 6.00
CA ILE A 33 2.42 -10.77 6.50
C ILE A 33 2.62 -11.33 7.91
N ALA A 34 1.65 -11.14 8.81
CA ALA A 34 1.74 -11.61 10.19
C ALA A 34 1.85 -13.14 10.26
N GLU A 35 1.16 -13.88 9.39
CA GLU A 35 1.28 -15.33 9.29
C GLU A 35 2.71 -15.75 8.92
N ILE A 36 3.31 -15.14 7.90
CA ILE A 36 4.69 -15.43 7.48
C ILE A 36 5.69 -15.14 8.60
N VAL A 37 5.54 -13.99 9.28
CA VAL A 37 6.39 -13.56 10.39
C VAL A 37 6.45 -14.59 11.52
N THR A 38 5.38 -15.37 11.76
CA THR A 38 5.39 -16.40 12.82
C THR A 38 6.25 -17.61 12.51
N THR A 39 6.53 -17.87 11.23
CA THR A 39 7.31 -19.04 10.78
C THR A 39 8.66 -18.69 10.18
N TYR A 40 8.96 -17.40 10.03
CA TYR A 40 10.18 -16.91 9.39
C TYR A 40 11.45 -17.27 10.20
N ASP A 41 12.49 -17.73 9.50
CA ASP A 41 13.81 -17.95 10.10
C ASP A 41 14.61 -16.65 10.18
N TYR A 42 14.58 -16.02 11.35
CA TYR A 42 15.29 -14.77 11.63
C TYR A 42 16.82 -14.90 11.71
N THR A 43 17.37 -16.11 11.67
CA THR A 43 18.83 -16.29 11.57
C THR A 43 19.33 -16.03 10.15
N ALA A 44 18.44 -16.14 9.15
CA ALA A 44 18.72 -15.85 7.76
C ALA A 44 18.53 -14.35 7.45
N THR A 45 19.48 -13.54 7.90
CA THR A 45 19.54 -12.11 7.57
C THR A 45 20.28 -11.87 6.26
N GLY A 46 19.84 -10.89 5.46
CA GLY A 46 20.52 -10.54 4.21
C GLY A 46 20.05 -9.22 3.61
N PRO A 47 20.73 -8.74 2.55
CA PRO A 47 20.38 -7.50 1.86
C PRO A 47 18.90 -7.39 1.44
N SER A 48 18.27 -8.49 1.04
CA SER A 48 16.86 -8.53 0.64
C SER A 48 15.93 -8.21 1.81
N PHE A 49 16.24 -8.75 3.00
CA PHE A 49 15.51 -8.46 4.23
C PHE A 49 15.69 -7.01 4.68
N ASP A 50 16.91 -6.46 4.60
CA ASP A 50 17.15 -5.05 4.91
C ASP A 50 16.38 -4.10 3.99
N LEU A 51 16.27 -4.45 2.70
CA LEU A 51 15.46 -3.71 1.72
C LEU A 51 13.96 -3.85 2.03
N LEU A 52 13.50 -5.04 2.42
CA LEU A 52 12.12 -5.27 2.84
C LEU A 52 11.75 -4.36 4.03
N LEU A 53 12.61 -4.23 5.04
CA LEU A 53 12.34 -3.36 6.19
C LEU A 53 12.25 -1.88 5.79
N LYS A 54 13.08 -1.43 4.84
CA LYS A 54 13.00 -0.06 4.30
C LYS A 54 11.70 0.15 3.51
N MET A 55 11.31 -0.84 2.72
CA MET A 55 10.02 -0.82 2.00
C MET A 55 8.85 -0.74 2.99
N ALA A 56 8.86 -1.55 4.05
CA ALA A 56 7.82 -1.56 5.07
C ALA A 56 7.67 -0.19 5.75
N GLU A 57 8.77 0.46 6.10
CA GLU A 57 8.74 1.80 6.69
C GLU A 57 8.19 2.85 5.71
N SER A 58 8.55 2.76 4.42
CA SER A 58 8.00 3.64 3.39
C SER A 58 6.49 3.44 3.22
N VAL A 59 6.02 2.19 3.14
CA VAL A 59 4.59 1.87 3.04
C VAL A 59 3.82 2.36 4.26
N ARG A 60 4.37 2.19 5.47
CA ARG A 60 3.78 2.71 6.71
C ARG A 60 3.57 4.22 6.64
N GLN A 61 4.56 4.98 6.15
CA GLN A 61 4.46 6.43 6.00
C GLN A 61 3.39 6.83 4.98
N ILE A 62 3.33 6.14 3.84
CA ILE A 62 2.33 6.38 2.79
C ILE A 62 0.91 6.10 3.32
N MET A 63 0.73 5.01 4.05
CA MET A 63 -0.54 4.64 4.67
C MET A 63 -1.05 5.71 5.63
N HIS A 64 -0.18 6.22 6.51
CA HIS A 64 -0.53 7.32 7.41
C HIS A 64 -0.97 8.57 6.64
N LYS A 65 -0.24 8.95 5.58
CA LYS A 65 -0.59 10.11 4.74
C LYS A 65 -1.91 9.91 3.99
N ALA A 66 -2.17 8.71 3.47
CA ALA A 66 -3.41 8.40 2.76
C ALA A 66 -4.64 8.51 3.66
N ILE A 67 -4.54 8.02 4.90
CA ILE A 67 -5.62 8.15 5.88
C ILE A 67 -5.79 9.62 6.32
N ASP A 68 -4.69 10.32 6.60
CA ASP A 68 -4.76 11.72 7.03
C ASP A 68 -5.33 12.64 5.93
N SER A 69 -4.94 12.42 4.67
CA SER A 69 -5.49 13.17 3.53
C SER A 69 -7.00 12.97 3.39
N PHE A 70 -7.50 11.76 3.64
CA PHE A 70 -8.93 11.49 3.59
C PHE A 70 -9.68 12.14 4.74
N VAL A 71 -9.19 11.99 5.98
CA VAL A 71 -9.82 12.56 7.18
C VAL A 71 -9.90 14.08 7.10
N ARG A 72 -8.87 14.72 6.55
CA ARG A 72 -8.79 16.19 6.41
C ARG A 72 -9.34 16.71 5.09
N LEU A 73 -9.67 15.82 4.14
CA LEU A 73 -9.93 16.16 2.74
C LEU A 73 -8.83 17.07 2.17
N ASP A 74 -7.57 16.71 2.42
CA ASP A 74 -6.40 17.46 1.98
C ASP A 74 -5.89 16.94 0.63
N LEU A 75 -6.15 17.72 -0.42
CA LEU A 75 -5.73 17.40 -1.79
C LEU A 75 -4.21 17.31 -1.93
N HIS A 76 -3.45 18.15 -1.23
CA HIS A 76 -2.00 18.20 -1.39
C HIS A 76 -1.36 16.94 -0.81
N VAL A 77 -1.80 16.52 0.37
CA VAL A 77 -1.32 15.27 0.99
C VAL A 77 -1.73 14.06 0.14
N ALA A 78 -2.92 14.07 -0.47
CA ALA A 78 -3.35 13.02 -1.38
C ALA A 78 -2.47 12.94 -2.64
N GLU A 79 -2.13 14.07 -3.26
CA GLU A 79 -1.20 14.09 -4.41
C GLU A 79 0.19 13.57 -4.04
N ASP A 80 0.68 13.85 -2.85
CA ASP A 80 1.97 13.35 -2.38
C ASP A 80 1.97 11.84 -2.15
N VAL A 81 0.84 11.26 -1.73
CA VAL A 81 0.66 9.80 -1.67
C VAL A 81 0.80 9.21 -3.08
N LEU A 82 0.11 9.76 -4.07
CA LEU A 82 0.16 9.26 -5.45
C LEU A 82 1.55 9.36 -6.08
N LYS A 83 2.33 10.39 -5.74
CA LYS A 83 3.73 10.52 -6.21
C LYS A 83 4.68 9.53 -5.54
N SER A 84 4.29 8.93 -4.42
CA SER A 84 5.14 7.99 -3.66
C SER A 84 5.08 6.56 -4.22
N ASP A 85 4.14 6.28 -5.12
CA ASP A 85 3.87 4.97 -5.73
C ASP A 85 5.09 4.40 -6.46
N ASP A 86 5.69 5.20 -7.37
CA ASP A 86 6.93 4.86 -8.09
C ASP A 86 8.08 4.44 -7.16
N GLY A 87 8.11 5.02 -5.95
CA GLY A 87 9.09 4.70 -4.93
C GLY A 87 8.92 3.29 -4.36
N ILE A 88 7.68 2.87 -4.12
CA ILE A 88 7.36 1.53 -3.60
C ILE A 88 7.61 0.46 -4.65
N ASP A 89 7.20 0.72 -5.90
CA ASP A 89 7.49 -0.17 -7.03
C ASP A 89 9.00 -0.41 -7.19
N LYS A 90 9.78 0.67 -7.07
CA LYS A 90 11.24 0.58 -7.11
C LYS A 90 11.78 -0.27 -5.95
N TYR A 91 11.27 -0.09 -4.74
CA TYR A 91 11.67 -0.92 -3.60
C TYR A 91 11.36 -2.40 -3.84
N PHE A 92 10.16 -2.71 -4.33
CA PHE A 92 9.76 -4.09 -4.65
C PHE A 92 10.73 -4.73 -5.66
N MET A 93 11.08 -3.99 -6.72
CA MET A 93 12.06 -4.45 -7.71
C MET A 93 13.47 -4.64 -7.13
N MET A 94 13.90 -3.75 -6.23
CA MET A 94 15.19 -3.88 -5.53
C MET A 94 15.22 -5.13 -4.64
N VAL A 95 14.15 -5.39 -3.87
CA VAL A 95 14.02 -6.60 -3.04
C VAL A 95 14.11 -7.84 -3.92
N LYS A 96 13.32 -7.89 -4.99
CA LYS A 96 13.31 -9.01 -5.93
C LYS A 96 14.69 -9.27 -6.54
N GLN A 97 15.40 -8.22 -6.94
CA GLN A 97 16.74 -8.36 -7.51
C GLN A 97 17.74 -8.89 -6.47
N SER A 98 17.67 -8.38 -5.24
CA SER A 98 18.51 -8.86 -4.13
C SER A 98 18.27 -10.35 -3.82
N ILE A 99 17.01 -10.79 -3.87
CA ILE A 99 16.66 -12.21 -3.69
C ILE A 99 17.31 -13.08 -4.77
N ILE A 100 17.26 -12.66 -6.04
CA ILE A 100 17.87 -13.41 -7.16
C ILE A 100 19.39 -13.57 -6.93
N GLU A 101 20.04 -12.51 -6.47
CA GLU A 101 21.48 -12.53 -6.17
C GLU A 101 21.81 -13.45 -4.99
N GLU A 102 21.04 -13.41 -3.91
CA GLU A 102 21.20 -14.28 -2.74
C GLU A 102 20.98 -15.76 -3.06
N MET A 103 19.93 -16.08 -3.83
CA MET A 103 19.61 -17.45 -4.25
C MET A 103 20.71 -18.08 -5.11
N SER A 104 21.53 -17.29 -5.79
CA SER A 104 22.67 -17.81 -6.55
C SER A 104 23.82 -18.33 -5.68
N HIS A 105 23.83 -18.00 -4.38
CA HIS A 105 24.90 -18.33 -3.44
C HIS A 105 24.48 -19.29 -2.30
N SER A 106 23.18 -19.54 -2.11
CA SER A 106 22.65 -20.39 -1.04
C SER A 106 21.53 -21.32 -1.54
N PRO A 107 21.51 -22.60 -1.13
CA PRO A 107 20.45 -23.56 -1.50
C PRO A 107 19.16 -23.41 -0.68
N ASP A 108 19.15 -22.62 0.39
CA ASP A 108 17.92 -22.37 1.16
C ASP A 108 17.12 -21.23 0.53
N HIS A 109 15.95 -21.58 0.01
CA HIS A 109 15.09 -20.68 -0.77
C HIS A 109 13.78 -20.33 -0.08
N LEU A 110 13.48 -20.92 1.09
CA LEU A 110 12.22 -20.64 1.81
C LEU A 110 12.22 -19.21 2.34
N VAL A 111 13.31 -18.78 2.97
CA VAL A 111 13.48 -17.42 3.46
C VAL A 111 13.33 -16.39 2.34
N SER A 112 13.91 -16.67 1.17
CA SER A 112 13.77 -15.82 -0.02
C SER A 112 12.32 -15.70 -0.49
N LEU A 113 11.56 -16.80 -0.44
CA LEU A 113 10.13 -16.79 -0.80
C LEU A 113 9.31 -15.98 0.19
N ASP A 114 9.55 -16.13 1.49
CA ASP A 114 8.88 -15.37 2.55
C ASP A 114 9.13 -13.86 2.38
N VAL A 115 10.38 -13.46 2.13
CA VAL A 115 10.73 -12.05 1.85
C VAL A 115 10.01 -11.53 0.60
N LEU A 116 9.95 -12.34 -0.47
CA LEU A 116 9.25 -11.96 -1.70
C LEU A 116 7.74 -11.74 -1.46
N LEU A 117 7.11 -12.66 -0.72
CA LEU A 117 5.68 -12.59 -0.39
C LEU A 117 5.38 -11.37 0.48
N MET A 118 6.16 -11.15 1.55
CA MET A 118 6.02 -9.95 2.38
C MET A 118 6.19 -8.66 1.56
N ALA A 119 7.18 -8.60 0.66
CA ALA A 119 7.38 -7.46 -0.23
C ALA A 119 6.17 -7.25 -1.16
N LYS A 120 5.59 -8.32 -1.70
CA LYS A 120 4.41 -8.21 -2.56
C LYS A 120 3.18 -7.73 -1.78
N TYR A 121 2.98 -8.18 -0.56
CA TYR A 121 1.87 -7.71 0.28
C TYR A 121 2.03 -6.25 0.71
N LEU A 122 3.26 -5.78 0.90
CA LEU A 122 3.56 -4.36 1.13
C LEU A 122 3.28 -3.50 -0.09
N GLU A 123 3.63 -3.94 -1.30
CA GLU A 123 3.29 -3.22 -2.54
C GLU A 123 1.77 -3.14 -2.72
N ARG A 124 1.04 -4.24 -2.55
CA ARG A 124 -0.43 -4.23 -2.60
C ARG A 124 -1.05 -3.31 -1.55
N THR A 125 -0.43 -3.19 -0.38
CA THR A 125 -0.85 -2.24 0.66
C THR A 125 -0.68 -0.80 0.17
N ALA A 126 0.41 -0.48 -0.51
CA ALA A 126 0.62 0.83 -1.12
C ALA A 126 -0.39 1.14 -2.21
N ASP A 127 -0.73 0.19 -3.08
CA ASP A 127 -1.79 0.33 -4.10
C ASP A 127 -3.12 0.78 -3.47
N HIS A 128 -3.52 0.12 -2.38
CA HIS A 128 -4.74 0.49 -1.65
C HIS A 128 -4.64 1.88 -1.00
N CYS A 129 -3.45 2.31 -0.57
CA CYS A 129 -3.24 3.68 -0.11
C CYS A 129 -3.39 4.70 -1.25
N CYS A 130 -2.91 4.37 -2.44
CA CYS A 130 -3.09 5.18 -3.65
C CYS A 130 -4.58 5.29 -4.02
N ASN A 131 -5.36 4.21 -3.92
CA ASN A 131 -6.82 4.26 -4.10
C ASN A 131 -7.49 5.21 -3.09
N ILE A 132 -7.09 5.16 -1.82
CA ILE A 132 -7.62 6.07 -0.79
C ILE A 132 -7.36 7.53 -1.16
N ALA A 133 -6.12 7.86 -1.57
CA ALA A 133 -5.78 9.21 -2.03
C ALA A 133 -6.58 9.63 -3.27
N GLN A 134 -6.77 8.72 -4.23
CA GLN A 134 -7.62 8.94 -5.39
C GLN A 134 -9.09 9.25 -5.01
N TRP A 135 -9.63 8.62 -3.96
CA TRP A 135 -10.95 8.96 -3.45
C TRP A 135 -11.02 10.39 -2.89
N VAL A 136 -9.95 10.89 -2.28
CA VAL A 136 -9.86 12.31 -1.85
C VAL A 136 -9.96 13.25 -3.05
N LEU A 137 -9.19 12.98 -4.12
CA LEU A 137 -9.27 13.75 -5.36
C LEU A 137 -10.70 13.75 -5.91
N TYR A 138 -11.37 12.60 -5.91
CA TYR A 138 -12.75 12.49 -6.39
C TYR A 138 -13.74 13.30 -5.56
N VAL A 139 -13.65 13.26 -4.23
CA VAL A 139 -14.53 14.03 -3.34
C VAL A 139 -14.43 15.53 -3.63
N ILE A 140 -13.20 16.04 -3.75
CA ILE A 140 -12.90 17.47 -3.90
C ILE A 140 -13.18 17.95 -5.34
N THR A 141 -12.69 17.23 -6.35
CA THR A 141 -12.69 17.70 -7.75
C THR A 141 -13.87 17.18 -8.57
N GLY A 142 -14.51 16.10 -8.13
CA GLY A 142 -15.54 15.39 -8.89
C GLY A 142 -15.01 14.56 -10.07
N LYS A 143 -13.69 14.54 -10.32
CA LYS A 143 -13.09 13.72 -11.38
C LYS A 143 -12.85 12.30 -10.87
N GLN A 144 -13.31 11.30 -11.64
CA GLN A 144 -13.11 9.91 -11.27
C GLN A 144 -11.64 9.49 -11.41
N PRO A 145 -11.13 8.67 -10.49
CA PRO A 145 -9.81 8.06 -10.66
C PRO A 145 -9.80 7.10 -11.85
N GLY A 146 -8.77 7.16 -12.68
CA GLY A 146 -8.57 6.23 -13.79
C GLY A 146 -9.43 6.46 -15.05
N VAL A 147 -10.20 7.56 -15.13
CA VAL A 147 -10.87 7.97 -16.38
C VAL A 147 -10.07 9.10 -17.02
N SER A 148 -9.20 8.75 -17.96
CA SER A 148 -8.66 9.70 -18.93
C SER A 148 -9.82 10.22 -19.77
N VAL A 149 -9.99 11.55 -19.85
CA VAL A 149 -10.85 12.18 -20.85
C VAL A 149 -10.15 12.13 -22.20
#